data_AF-A0A852BT96-F1
#
_entry.id   AF-A0A852BT96-F1
#
_cell.length_a   1.000
_cell.length_b   1.000
_cell.length_c   1.000
_cell.angle_alpha   90.00
_cell.angle_beta   90.00
_cell.angle_gamma   90.00
#
_symmetry.space_group_name_H-M   'P 1'
#
loop_
_entity.id
_entity.type
_entity.pdbx_description
1 polymer ?
#
loop_
_entity_poly.entity_id
_entity_poly.type
_entity_poly.pdbx_seq_one_letter_code
_entity_poly.pdbx_strand_id
1 'polypeptide(L)' 'PSPAPPGPCQRFHGRCGQNVALGAEGLGAARVAGYCHGLVFSRSHLRPGELFEVGGAAAGHAHFWAGSL' A
#
# COMPACT_ATOMS: atom_id res chain seq x y z
N PRO A 1 -19.42 -18.64 -13.80
CA PRO A 1 -18.09 -18.12 -13.40
C PRO A 1 -17.59 -18.80 -12.13
N SER A 2 -16.46 -19.51 -12.19
CA SER A 2 -15.81 -20.10 -11.01
C SER A 2 -15.24 -18.98 -10.14
N PRO A 3 -15.36 -19.02 -8.79
CA PRO A 3 -14.71 -18.03 -7.94
C PRO A 3 -13.19 -18.12 -8.14
N ALA A 4 -12.53 -16.97 -8.27
CA ALA A 4 -11.09 -16.91 -8.32
C ALA A 4 -10.52 -17.52 -7.03
N PRO A 5 -9.43 -18.31 -7.09
CA PRO A 5 -8.78 -18.80 -5.88
C PRO A 5 -8.43 -17.60 -4.99
N PRO A 6 -8.51 -17.72 -3.65
CA PRO A 6 -8.11 -16.65 -2.75
C PRO A 6 -6.68 -16.26 -3.11
N GLY A 7 -6.52 -15.05 -3.64
CA GLY A 7 -5.22 -14.55 -4.05
C GLY A 7 -4.27 -14.53 -2.86
N PRO A 8 -2.94 -14.53 -3.08
CA PRO A 8 -1.99 -14.34 -2.01
C PRO A 8 -2.39 -13.10 -1.19
N CYS A 9 -2.38 -13.20 0.14
CA CYS A 9 -2.56 -12.03 1.01
C CYS A 9 -1.34 -11.12 0.84
N GLN A 10 -1.34 -10.33 -0.22
CA GLN A 10 -0.28 -9.38 -0.53
C GLN A 10 -0.15 -8.38 0.61
N ARG A 11 1.08 -8.00 0.89
CA ARG A 11 1.48 -7.14 2.00
C ARG A 11 2.51 -6.15 1.49
N PHE A 12 2.63 -5.01 2.15
CA PHE A 12 3.74 -4.10 1.93
C PHE A 12 5.05 -4.68 2.49
N HIS A 13 6.14 -4.41 1.77
CA HIS A 13 7.50 -4.75 2.15
C HIS A 13 8.01 -3.82 3.27
N GLY A 14 8.85 -4.34 4.16
CA GLY A 14 9.42 -3.57 5.28
C GLY A 14 10.33 -2.42 4.84
N ARG A 15 11.04 -2.60 3.73
CA ARG A 15 11.80 -1.54 3.06
C ARG A 15 10.83 -0.56 2.38
N CYS A 16 10.66 0.60 2.97
CA CYS A 16 9.77 1.66 2.50
C CYS A 16 10.46 3.03 2.61
N GLY A 17 9.82 4.07 2.08
CA GLY A 17 10.32 5.44 2.17
C GLY A 17 10.37 5.96 3.60
N GLN A 18 11.26 6.93 3.85
CA GLN A 18 11.51 7.49 5.18
C GLN A 18 10.24 8.07 5.84
N ASN A 19 9.32 8.58 5.04
CA ASN A 19 8.10 9.24 5.52
C ASN A 19 6.90 8.28 5.58
N VAL A 20 7.13 6.97 5.60
CA VAL A 20 6.10 5.94 5.63
C VAL A 20 6.11 5.18 6.95
N ALA A 21 4.94 5.02 7.56
CA ALA A 21 4.70 4.04 8.60
C ALA A 21 3.91 2.85 8.02
N LEU A 22 4.40 1.64 8.26
CA LEU A 22 3.70 0.42 7.87
C LEU A 22 2.73 -0.01 8.98
N GLY A 23 1.52 -0.36 8.57
CA GLY A 23 0.50 -0.93 9.44
C GLY A 23 0.84 -2.37 9.83
N ALA A 24 0.05 -2.92 10.76
CA ALA A 24 0.22 -4.27 11.28
C ALA A 24 0.42 -5.27 10.14
N GLU A 25 1.45 -6.10 10.27
CA GLU A 25 1.72 -7.19 9.33
C GLU A 25 1.95 -6.77 7.87
N GLY A 26 2.12 -5.46 7.60
CA GLY A 26 2.24 -4.90 6.25
C GLY A 26 0.92 -4.79 5.50
N LEU A 27 -0.23 -4.85 6.18
CA LEU A 27 -1.56 -4.73 5.55
C LEU A 27 -1.97 -3.27 5.26
N GLY A 28 -1.19 -2.30 5.74
CA GLY A 28 -1.42 -0.89 5.48
C GLY A 28 -0.12 -0.13 5.39
N ALA A 29 -0.19 1.07 4.82
CA ALA A 29 0.89 2.03 4.82
C ALA A 29 0.29 3.43 4.91
N ALA A 30 0.90 4.31 5.69
CA ALA A 30 0.48 5.69 5.85
C ALA A 30 1.69 6.62 5.73
N ARG A 31 1.51 7.73 5.02
CA ARG A 31 2.49 8.82 5.03
C ARG A 31 2.38 9.57 6.35
N VAL A 32 3.49 9.73 7.06
CA VAL A 32 3.52 10.35 8.40
C VAL A 32 4.15 11.74 8.42
N ALA A 33 4.90 12.13 7.38
CA ALA A 33 5.54 13.44 7.31
C ALA A 33 5.75 13.89 5.86
N GLY A 34 5.71 15.20 5.61
CA GLY A 34 5.97 15.80 4.30
C GLY A 34 5.11 15.26 3.15
N TYR A 35 5.44 15.66 1.93
CA TYR A 35 4.82 15.12 0.70
C TYR A 35 5.70 14.08 0.00
N CYS A 36 7.03 14.17 0.18
CA CYS A 36 8.02 13.33 -0.48
C CYS A 36 8.40 12.08 0.33
N HIS A 37 9.20 11.18 -0.26
CA HIS A 37 9.68 9.94 0.36
C HIS A 37 8.58 8.99 0.84
N GLY A 38 7.45 8.94 0.12
CA GLY A 38 6.26 8.12 0.45
C GLY A 38 6.18 6.75 -0.25
N LEU A 39 7.27 6.25 -0.84
CA LEU A 39 7.24 5.02 -1.66
C LEU A 39 7.08 3.75 -0.81
N VAL A 40 6.30 2.80 -1.33
CA VAL A 40 6.13 1.45 -0.78
C VAL A 40 6.20 0.40 -1.88
N PHE A 41 6.49 -0.84 -1.50
CA PHE A 41 6.62 -1.98 -2.42
C PHE A 41 5.77 -3.15 -1.94
N SER A 42 5.39 -4.05 -2.83
CA SER A 42 4.86 -5.35 -2.43
C SER A 42 5.96 -6.18 -1.75
N ARG A 43 5.58 -6.98 -0.76
CA ARG A 43 6.49 -7.84 0.03
C ARG A 43 7.07 -8.96 -0.82
N SER A 44 6.32 -9.42 -1.81
CA SER A 44 6.70 -10.46 -2.73
C SER A 44 6.44 -10.01 -4.16
N HIS A 45 7.10 -10.65 -5.12
CA HIS A 45 6.80 -10.43 -6.54
C HIS A 45 5.36 -10.85 -6.84
N LEU A 46 4.65 -10.02 -7.61
CA LEU A 46 3.36 -10.40 -8.18
C LEU A 46 3.59 -11.35 -9.35
N ARG A 47 2.82 -12.43 -9.42
CA ARG A 47 2.81 -13.32 -10.58
C ARG A 47 2.06 -12.68 -11.74
N PRO A 48 2.32 -13.09 -13.00
CA PRO A 48 1.51 -12.65 -14.13
C PRO A 48 0.02 -12.96 -13.89
N GLY A 49 -0.84 -11.95 -14.03
CA GLY A 49 -2.29 -12.07 -13.80
C GLY A 49 -2.71 -12.01 -12.32
N GLU A 50 -1.77 -11.88 -11.39
CA GLU A 50 -2.07 -11.65 -9.98
C GLU A 50 -2.45 -10.18 -9.73
N LEU A 51 -3.50 -9.97 -8.93
CA LEU A 51 -3.98 -8.65 -8.56
C LEU A 51 -3.59 -8.33 -7.12
N PHE A 52 -2.97 -7.17 -6.91
CA PHE A 52 -2.79 -6.58 -5.60
C PHE A 52 -3.68 -5.36 -5.47
N GLU A 53 -4.88 -5.56 -4.93
CA GLU A 53 -5.82 -4.46 -4.68
C GLU A 53 -5.36 -3.63 -3.48
N VAL A 54 -5.36 -2.31 -3.65
CA VAL A 54 -5.03 -1.35 -2.58
C VAL A 54 -6.23 -0.44 -2.36
N GLY A 55 -6.80 -0.51 -1.16
CA GLY A 55 -7.86 0.40 -0.74
C GLY A 55 -7.31 1.64 -0.05
N GLY A 56 -7.87 2.81 -0.33
CA GLY A 56 -7.60 4.01 0.43
C GLY A 56 -8.24 3.94 1.81
N ALA A 57 -7.45 3.90 2.87
CA ALA A 57 -7.96 4.15 4.22
C ALA A 57 -8.35 5.64 4.31
N ALA A 58 -9.57 5.93 4.76
CA ALA A 58 -10.06 7.30 4.91
C ALA A 58 -9.20 8.06 5.94
N ALA A 59 -8.13 8.71 5.49
CA ALA A 59 -7.35 9.60 6.32
C ALA A 59 -8.09 10.93 6.39
N GLY A 60 -8.62 11.27 7.57
CA GLY A 60 -9.31 12.55 7.84
C GLY A 60 -8.48 13.82 7.59
N HIS A 61 -7.27 13.69 7.04
CA HIS A 61 -6.32 14.76 6.76
C HIS A 61 -5.82 14.78 5.29
N ALA A 62 -6.45 14.03 4.37
CA ALA A 62 -6.01 14.02 2.97
C ALA A 62 -6.20 15.38 2.26
N HIS A 63 -7.02 16.29 2.79
CA HIS A 63 -7.31 17.59 2.22
C HIS A 63 -6.12 18.59 2.21
N PHE A 64 -5.03 18.29 2.90
CA PHE A 64 -3.86 19.19 2.97
C PHE A 64 -2.82 18.96 1.87
N TRP A 65 -3.03 18.00 0.97
CA TRP A 65 -2.06 17.66 -0.08
C TRP A 65 -2.72 17.68 -1.46
N ALA A 66 -2.10 18.40 -2.41
CA ALA A 66 -2.47 18.37 -3.83
C ALA A 66 -1.48 17.49 -4.61
N GLY A 67 -1.97 16.79 -5.64
CA GLY A 67 -1.18 15.88 -6.46
C GLY A 67 -1.88 14.54 -6.68
N SER A 68 -1.26 13.67 -7.48
CA SER A 68 -1.69 12.27 -7.63
C SER A 68 -0.86 11.36 -6.73
N LEU A 69 -1.30 10.10 -6.62
CA LEU A 69 -0.38 9.00 -6.34
C LEU A 69 0.63 8.85 -7.48
#